data_AF-A0A4Q0U806-F1
#
_entry.id   AF-A0A4Q0U806-F1
#
_cell.length_a   1.000
_cell.length_b   1.000
_cell.length_c   1.000
_cell.angle_alpha   90.00
_cell.angle_beta   90.00
_cell.angle_gamma   90.00
#
_symmetry.space_group_name_H-M   'P 1'
#
loop_
_entity.id
_entity.type
_entity.pdbx_description
1 polymer ?
#
loop_
_entity_poly.entity_id
_entity_poly.type
_entity_poly.pdbx_seq_one_letter_code
_entity_poly.pdbx_strand_id
1 'polypeptide(L)'
;MRTNILTCSVLTFAIVAITGCKSSQQTSVTQPEKKPAASAQTVTRLAADELKHLTGEWSVTAIGDSVLDVELLPVVNLQLPDNKNETNKNILLCYANGGCNTINGQFEVGDNGIIEPSGEFISTMMYCPEPNFDLMLGQAFADVKKYTLTKASGEQTLSLYSSNGKKSMTLRKHDSGFLNGAWRITSINGKPIAADTGMEMVIDLPERRVHMNAGCNIVNATINPMMDTPNGIKFGNMRSTRMTCPNIELEYALLQNLEKVTKCARSGKKSTALLEDASGKVLISMTRMELDENNDLQ
;
A
#
# COMPACT_ATOMS: atom_id res chain seq x y z
N MET A 1 -62.90 53.18 -10.79
CA MET A 1 -63.71 52.31 -9.91
C MET A 1 -62.77 51.36 -9.19
N ARG A 2 -62.91 51.21 -7.87
CA ARG A 2 -62.07 50.49 -6.87
C ARG A 2 -60.87 51.26 -6.28
N THR A 3 -61.21 52.18 -5.36
CA THR A 3 -60.79 52.29 -3.93
C THR A 3 -59.87 51.15 -3.39
N ASN A 4 -58.84 51.33 -2.54
CA ASN A 4 -58.78 52.03 -1.24
C ASN A 4 -57.34 52.12 -0.64
N ILE A 5 -57.05 53.24 0.06
CA ILE A 5 -56.45 53.42 1.43
C ILE A 5 -54.98 52.93 1.66
N LEU A 6 -53.96 53.80 1.79
CA LEU A 6 -53.54 54.70 2.90
C LEU A 6 -53.08 53.98 4.18
N THR A 7 -51.78 54.03 4.53
CA THR A 7 -51.21 54.70 5.74
C THR A 7 -49.76 54.30 6.02
N CYS A 8 -48.89 55.30 6.15
CA CYS A 8 -47.61 55.25 6.85
C CYS A 8 -47.79 54.94 8.34
N SER A 9 -46.82 54.29 8.98
CA SER A 9 -46.42 54.61 10.37
C SER A 9 -45.00 54.08 10.66
N VAL A 10 -44.20 55.03 11.15
CA VAL A 10 -42.84 54.91 11.68
C VAL A 10 -42.90 54.22 13.05
N LEU A 11 -41.97 53.30 13.35
CA LEU A 11 -41.75 52.81 14.71
C LEU A 11 -40.27 52.94 15.12
N THR A 12 -40.01 54.07 15.78
CA THR A 12 -39.24 54.30 17.01
C THR A 12 -38.17 53.30 17.47
N PHE A 13 -36.95 53.83 17.64
CA PHE A 13 -35.93 53.39 18.59
C PHE A 13 -36.46 53.46 20.03
N ALA A 14 -36.24 52.39 20.81
CA ALA A 14 -36.33 52.42 22.27
C ALA A 14 -35.08 51.77 22.88
N ILE A 15 -34.30 52.61 23.56
CA ILE A 15 -33.15 52.26 24.40
C ILE A 15 -33.69 51.63 25.68
N VAL A 16 -33.23 50.42 26.03
CA VAL A 16 -33.46 49.83 27.36
C VAL A 16 -32.12 49.68 28.07
N ALA A 17 -32.07 50.30 29.25
CA ALA A 17 -30.92 50.38 30.13
C ALA A 17 -30.49 49.00 30.65
N ILE A 18 -29.19 48.71 30.57
CA ILE A 18 -28.59 47.56 31.23
C ILE A 18 -28.23 48.01 32.66
N THR A 19 -29.11 47.73 33.60
CA THR A 19 -28.84 47.85 35.04
C THR A 19 -27.80 46.81 35.42
N GLY A 20 -26.62 47.27 35.84
CA GLY A 20 -25.59 46.39 36.39
C GLY A 20 -26.02 45.77 37.71
N CYS A 21 -25.72 44.48 37.90
CA CYS A 21 -25.73 43.86 39.21
C CYS A 21 -24.55 42.89 39.39
N LYS A 22 -23.65 43.32 40.29
CA LYS A 22 -22.63 42.64 41.11
C LYS A 22 -22.38 41.13 40.94
N SER A 23 -21.12 40.85 40.60
CA SER A 23 -20.12 40.01 41.31
C SER A 23 -20.60 39.03 42.40
N SER A 24 -20.23 37.76 42.18
CA SER A 24 -19.79 36.72 43.12
C SER A 24 -20.68 36.36 44.30
N GLN A 25 -21.44 35.27 44.14
CA GLN A 25 -21.72 34.35 45.23
C GLN A 25 -21.36 32.93 44.80
N GLN A 26 -20.35 32.41 45.51
CA GLN A 26 -19.84 31.05 45.41
C GLN A 26 -20.93 30.10 45.88
N THR A 27 -21.58 29.42 44.93
CA THR A 27 -22.54 28.36 45.25
C THR A 27 -21.81 27.02 45.13
N SER A 28 -21.60 26.37 46.27
CA SER A 28 -21.13 24.99 46.37
C SER A 28 -22.12 24.06 45.68
N VAL A 29 -21.78 23.59 44.48
CA VAL A 29 -22.51 22.56 43.75
C VAL A 29 -22.03 21.20 44.21
N THR A 30 -22.89 20.49 44.95
CA THR A 30 -22.77 19.07 45.26
C THR A 30 -22.65 18.28 43.95
N GLN A 31 -21.57 17.48 43.82
CA GLN A 31 -21.39 16.58 42.68
C GLN A 31 -22.56 15.58 42.58
N PRO A 32 -23.13 15.36 41.38
CA PRO A 32 -24.01 14.23 41.16
C PRO A 32 -23.21 12.93 41.26
N GLU A 33 -23.82 11.97 41.93
CA GLU A 33 -23.34 10.63 42.23
C GLU A 33 -22.89 9.90 40.95
N LYS A 34 -21.70 9.30 41.04
CA LYS A 34 -21.00 8.62 39.94
C LYS A 34 -21.78 7.37 39.52
N LYS A 35 -22.56 7.48 38.44
CA LYS A 35 -23.13 6.32 37.74
C LYS A 35 -21.97 5.39 37.33
N PRO A 36 -22.04 4.07 37.56
CA PRO A 36 -20.95 3.17 37.19
C PRO A 36 -20.65 3.32 35.70
N ALA A 37 -19.38 3.53 35.39
CA ALA A 37 -18.88 3.53 34.03
C ALA A 37 -19.35 2.23 33.36
N ALA A 38 -20.07 2.36 32.24
CA ALA A 38 -20.27 1.25 31.32
C ALA A 38 -18.89 0.63 31.06
N SER A 39 -18.77 -0.67 31.28
CA SER A 39 -17.51 -1.39 31.14
C SER A 39 -16.90 -1.05 29.79
N ALA A 40 -15.69 -0.48 29.82
CA ALA A 40 -14.85 -0.43 28.63
C ALA A 40 -14.77 -1.85 28.09
N GLN A 41 -15.33 -2.08 26.90
CA GLN A 41 -15.16 -3.34 26.21
C GLN A 41 -13.66 -3.49 25.98
N THR A 42 -13.06 -4.47 26.65
CA THR A 42 -11.70 -4.88 26.41
C THR A 42 -11.63 -5.31 24.95
N VAL A 43 -11.07 -4.47 24.09
CA VAL A 43 -10.72 -4.84 22.71
C VAL A 43 -9.87 -6.11 22.84
N THR A 44 -10.44 -7.22 22.39
CA THR A 44 -9.74 -8.50 22.42
C THR A 44 -8.59 -8.38 21.42
N ARG A 45 -7.39 -8.69 21.90
CA ARG A 45 -6.14 -8.33 21.24
C ARG A 45 -5.83 -9.37 20.16
N LEU A 46 -5.70 -8.91 18.91
CA LEU A 46 -5.17 -9.72 17.82
C LEU A 46 -3.76 -10.24 18.15
N ALA A 47 -3.46 -11.46 17.71
CA ALA A 47 -2.09 -11.94 17.72
C ALA A 47 -1.25 -11.16 16.70
N ALA A 48 -0.02 -10.78 17.06
CA ALA A 48 0.87 -10.00 16.20
C ALA A 48 1.14 -10.66 14.82
N ASP A 49 0.97 -11.98 14.70
CA ASP A 49 1.13 -12.72 13.45
C ASP A 49 0.01 -12.44 12.44
N GLU A 50 -1.19 -12.05 12.87
CA GLU A 50 -2.29 -11.72 11.96
C GLU A 50 -2.08 -10.35 11.30
N LEU A 51 -1.46 -9.39 12.00
CA LEU A 51 -1.11 -8.09 11.42
C LEU A 51 -0.05 -8.20 10.32
N LYS A 52 0.88 -9.17 10.40
CA LYS A 52 1.91 -9.39 9.37
C LYS A 52 1.32 -9.71 7.99
N HIS A 53 0.09 -10.19 7.91
CA HIS A 53 -0.57 -10.42 6.62
C HIS A 53 -1.07 -9.12 5.97
N LEU A 54 -1.32 -8.08 6.77
CA LEU A 54 -1.75 -6.76 6.32
C LEU A 54 -0.57 -5.84 5.95
N THR A 55 0.65 -6.14 6.42
CA THR A 55 1.82 -5.30 6.09
C THR A 55 2.25 -5.42 4.62
N GLY A 56 2.99 -4.42 4.15
CA GLY A 56 3.54 -4.36 2.81
C GLY A 56 3.00 -3.20 1.99
N GLU A 57 3.36 -3.16 0.72
CA GLU A 57 2.89 -2.17 -0.23
C GLU A 57 1.60 -2.64 -0.92
N TRP A 58 0.65 -1.70 -1.03
CA TRP A 58 -0.65 -1.92 -1.60
C TRP A 58 -0.98 -0.81 -2.60
N SER A 59 -1.47 -1.16 -3.78
CA SER A 59 -2.04 -0.18 -4.71
C SER A 59 -3.54 -0.07 -4.50
N VAL A 60 -4.04 1.16 -4.50
CA VAL A 60 -5.47 1.44 -4.36
C VAL A 60 -6.12 1.29 -5.73
N THR A 61 -6.99 0.29 -5.86
CA THR A 61 -7.68 -0.06 -7.11
C THR A 61 -9.11 0.49 -7.16
N ALA A 62 -9.67 0.86 -6.00
CA ALA A 62 -10.95 1.56 -5.92
C ALA A 62 -11.04 2.40 -4.65
N ILE A 63 -11.70 3.56 -4.76
CA ILE A 63 -12.09 4.41 -3.62
C ILE A 63 -13.61 4.66 -3.71
N GLY A 64 -14.33 4.28 -2.66
CA GLY A 64 -15.78 4.17 -2.67
C GLY A 64 -16.26 3.24 -3.77
N ASP A 65 -17.13 3.76 -4.64
CA ASP A 65 -17.68 3.03 -5.78
C ASP A 65 -16.86 3.26 -7.08
N SER A 66 -15.82 4.09 -7.03
CA SER A 66 -14.98 4.43 -8.19
C SER A 66 -13.81 3.46 -8.32
N VAL A 67 -13.80 2.68 -9.40
CA VAL A 67 -12.63 1.88 -9.81
C VAL A 67 -11.60 2.82 -10.45
N LEU A 68 -10.35 2.69 -10.03
CA LEU A 68 -9.24 3.49 -10.55
C LEU A 68 -8.60 2.77 -11.74
N ASP A 69 -8.68 3.38 -12.91
CA ASP A 69 -8.04 2.93 -14.14
C ASP A 69 -7.11 4.03 -14.65
N VAL A 70 -5.95 4.13 -14.00
CA VAL A 70 -4.91 5.12 -14.30
C VAL A 70 -3.55 4.45 -14.29
N GLU A 71 -2.59 4.99 -15.05
CA GLU A 71 -1.24 4.44 -15.18
C GLU A 71 -0.51 4.37 -13.82
N LEU A 72 -0.70 5.38 -12.98
CA LEU A 72 -0.11 5.45 -11.64
C LEU A 72 -1.21 5.43 -10.58
N LEU A 73 -1.44 4.25 -10.02
CA LEU A 73 -2.37 4.09 -8.91
C LEU A 73 -1.78 4.70 -7.61
N PRO A 74 -2.63 5.25 -6.73
CA PRO A 74 -2.22 5.57 -5.38
C PRO A 74 -1.67 4.35 -4.64
N VAL A 75 -0.69 4.58 -3.77
CA VAL A 75 -0.03 3.52 -2.99
C VAL A 75 -0.23 3.72 -1.50
N VAL A 76 -0.34 2.62 -0.78
CA VAL A 76 -0.44 2.55 0.69
C VAL A 76 0.56 1.54 1.19
N ASN A 77 1.45 1.96 2.07
CA ASN A 77 2.41 1.11 2.75
C ASN A 77 1.99 0.92 4.20
N LEU A 78 1.72 -0.33 4.57
CA LEU A 78 1.29 -0.72 5.91
C LEU A 78 2.45 -1.39 6.65
N GLN A 79 2.81 -0.87 7.82
CA GLN A 79 3.98 -1.33 8.57
C GLN A 79 3.66 -1.58 10.04
N LEU A 80 4.34 -2.54 10.64
CA LEU A 80 4.35 -2.67 12.10
C LEU A 80 5.27 -1.61 12.69
N PRO A 81 4.91 -0.98 13.83
CA PRO A 81 5.83 -0.12 14.54
C PRO A 81 7.00 -0.93 15.13
N ASP A 82 8.14 -0.27 15.35
CA ASP A 82 9.29 -0.84 16.05
C ASP A 82 8.93 -1.13 17.51
N ASN A 83 8.46 -2.35 17.76
CA ASN A 83 7.86 -2.77 19.02
C ASN A 83 8.90 -3.18 20.08
N LYS A 84 9.89 -2.31 20.37
CA LYS A 84 10.93 -2.59 21.39
C LYS A 84 10.34 -2.84 22.80
N ASN A 85 9.20 -2.24 23.12
CA ASN A 85 8.58 -2.29 24.45
C ASN A 85 7.17 -2.92 24.46
N GLU A 86 6.75 -3.60 23.39
CA GLU A 86 5.47 -4.31 23.32
C GLU A 86 4.18 -3.47 23.55
N THR A 87 4.25 -2.14 23.56
CA THR A 87 3.09 -1.27 23.86
C THR A 87 2.11 -1.13 22.70
N ASN A 88 2.54 -1.36 21.45
CA ASN A 88 1.77 -1.05 20.24
C ASN A 88 1.51 -2.30 19.38
N LYS A 89 1.15 -3.44 20.00
CA LYS A 89 0.99 -4.72 19.28
C LYS A 89 -0.13 -4.72 18.23
N ASN A 90 -1.12 -3.84 18.37
CA ASN A 90 -2.30 -3.78 17.51
C ASN A 90 -2.27 -2.58 16.54
N ILE A 91 -1.17 -1.83 16.51
CA ILE A 91 -1.05 -0.65 15.66
C ILE A 91 -0.41 -1.03 14.32
N LEU A 92 -1.00 -0.51 13.26
CA LEU A 92 -0.49 -0.58 11.90
C LEU A 92 -0.23 0.85 11.41
N LEU A 93 1.04 1.18 11.19
CA LEU A 93 1.43 2.46 10.60
C LEU A 93 1.00 2.48 9.13
N CYS A 94 0.41 3.59 8.70
CA CYS A 94 -0.10 3.78 7.34
C CYS A 94 0.61 4.98 6.69
N TYR A 95 1.34 4.71 5.61
CA TYR A 95 2.00 5.71 4.79
C TYR A 95 1.43 5.60 3.38
N ALA A 96 0.63 6.57 2.97
CA ALA A 96 -0.02 6.59 1.67
C ALA A 96 0.50 7.73 0.80
N ASN A 97 0.42 7.55 -0.51
CA ASN A 97 0.72 8.59 -1.50
C ASN A 97 -0.34 8.53 -2.61
N GLY A 98 -1.11 9.61 -2.78
CA GLY A 98 -2.17 9.71 -3.78
C GLY A 98 -1.67 10.17 -5.16
N GLY A 99 -0.36 10.18 -5.38
CA GLY A 99 0.30 10.61 -6.62
C GLY A 99 0.89 12.02 -6.53
N CYS A 100 0.48 12.81 -5.55
CA CYS A 100 0.94 14.19 -5.37
C CYS A 100 1.28 14.47 -3.91
N ASN A 101 0.35 14.25 -2.98
CA ASN A 101 0.63 14.36 -1.54
C ASN A 101 0.92 13.02 -0.88
N THR A 102 1.63 13.11 0.24
CA THR A 102 1.80 11.99 1.17
C THR A 102 0.77 12.14 2.30
N ILE A 103 0.18 11.03 2.73
CA ILE A 103 -0.79 10.94 3.82
C ILE A 103 -0.27 9.94 4.83
N ASN A 104 -0.09 10.36 6.08
CA ASN A 104 0.44 9.53 7.15
C ASN A 104 -0.58 9.40 8.27
N GLY A 105 -0.67 8.21 8.85
CA GLY A 105 -1.48 7.96 10.02
C GLY A 105 -1.25 6.56 10.54
N GLN A 106 -2.19 6.07 11.32
CA GLN A 106 -2.11 4.72 11.89
C GLN A 106 -3.51 4.16 12.09
N PHE A 107 -3.60 2.85 11.99
CA PHE A 107 -4.79 2.10 12.34
C PHE A 107 -4.54 1.30 13.61
N GLU A 108 -5.58 1.17 14.44
CA GLU A 108 -5.68 0.12 15.44
C GLU A 108 -6.48 -1.03 14.84
N VAL A 109 -5.90 -2.23 14.87
CA VAL A 109 -6.49 -3.45 14.33
C VAL A 109 -6.98 -4.32 15.49
N GLY A 110 -8.23 -4.76 15.42
CA GLY A 110 -8.85 -5.66 16.41
C GLY A 110 -9.35 -6.96 15.78
N ASP A 111 -9.77 -7.90 16.62
CA ASP A 111 -10.27 -9.20 16.19
C ASP A 111 -11.48 -9.08 15.24
N ASN A 112 -11.79 -10.16 14.51
CA ASN A 112 -12.98 -10.26 13.65
C ASN A 112 -13.06 -9.18 12.55
N GLY A 113 -11.91 -8.79 11.99
CA GLY A 113 -11.86 -7.86 10.86
C GLY A 113 -12.09 -6.39 11.24
N ILE A 114 -11.86 -6.01 12.50
CA ILE A 114 -11.94 -4.61 12.93
C ILE A 114 -10.62 -3.90 12.57
N ILE A 115 -10.73 -2.73 11.95
CA ILE A 115 -9.60 -1.82 11.74
C ILE A 115 -10.13 -0.39 11.76
N GLU A 116 -9.58 0.45 12.62
CA GLU A 116 -10.05 1.82 12.81
C GLU A 116 -8.89 2.81 12.88
N PRO A 117 -9.05 4.05 12.40
CA PRO A 117 -8.05 5.10 12.60
C PRO A 117 -7.72 5.27 14.09
N SER A 118 -6.44 5.27 14.42
CA SER A 118 -5.93 5.51 15.76
C SER A 118 -5.27 6.89 15.80
N GLY A 119 -6.10 7.93 15.87
CA GLY A 119 -5.68 9.33 15.71
C GLY A 119 -5.99 9.90 14.33
N GLU A 120 -5.47 11.09 14.06
CA GLU A 120 -5.73 11.80 12.80
C GLU A 120 -4.73 11.40 11.72
N PHE A 121 -5.21 11.36 10.47
CA PHE A 121 -4.36 11.29 9.29
C PHE A 121 -3.91 12.70 8.91
N ILE A 122 -2.61 12.87 8.72
CA ILE A 122 -2.00 14.14 8.28
C ILE A 122 -1.54 14.02 6.84
N SER A 123 -1.62 15.11 6.07
CA SER A 123 -1.18 15.13 4.67
C SER A 123 -0.33 16.35 4.36
N THR A 124 0.56 16.21 3.38
CA THR A 124 1.17 17.36 2.74
C THR A 124 0.10 18.15 1.95
N MET A 125 0.32 19.44 1.72
CA MET A 125 -0.64 20.32 1.03
C MET A 125 -0.06 20.89 -0.26
N MET A 126 0.60 20.05 -1.07
CA MET A 126 1.01 20.40 -2.42
C MET A 126 -0.21 20.55 -3.32
N TYR A 127 -0.13 21.46 -4.30
CA TYR A 127 -1.16 21.62 -5.31
C TYR A 127 -1.14 20.43 -6.27
N CYS A 128 -2.30 19.78 -6.43
CA CYS A 128 -2.43 18.57 -7.24
C CYS A 128 -3.41 18.79 -8.39
N PRO A 129 -3.03 18.40 -9.62
CA PRO A 129 -3.97 18.37 -10.73
C PRO A 129 -5.04 17.28 -10.50
N GLU A 130 -6.19 17.44 -11.13
CA GLU A 130 -7.27 16.45 -11.06
C GLU A 130 -6.95 15.19 -11.89
N PRO A 131 -7.41 13.99 -11.47
CA PRO A 131 -8.20 13.73 -10.26
C PRO A 131 -7.38 13.76 -8.97
N ASN A 132 -7.88 14.45 -7.94
CA ASN A 132 -7.22 14.53 -6.64
C ASN A 132 -7.50 13.30 -5.75
N PHE A 133 -6.69 12.25 -5.91
CA PHE A 133 -6.80 11.04 -5.09
C PHE A 133 -6.43 11.27 -3.62
N ASP A 134 -5.60 12.26 -3.30
CA ASP A 134 -5.16 12.53 -1.92
C ASP A 134 -6.35 12.87 -1.01
N LEU A 135 -7.24 13.76 -1.48
CA LEU A 135 -8.43 14.14 -0.74
C LEU A 135 -9.37 12.94 -0.52
N MET A 136 -9.58 12.15 -1.58
CA MET A 136 -10.44 10.97 -1.53
C MET A 136 -9.90 9.93 -0.55
N LEU A 137 -8.57 9.70 -0.55
CA LEU A 137 -7.91 8.79 0.40
C LEU A 137 -8.02 9.28 1.83
N GLY A 138 -7.75 10.55 2.10
CA GLY A 138 -7.83 11.11 3.45
C GLY A 138 -9.22 10.94 4.06
N GLN A 139 -10.28 11.21 3.29
CA GLN A 139 -11.66 10.99 3.70
C GLN A 139 -11.94 9.49 3.91
N ALA A 140 -11.54 8.66 2.95
CA ALA A 140 -11.76 7.23 3.00
C ALA A 140 -11.11 6.57 4.23
N PHE A 141 -9.88 7.00 4.60
CA PHE A 141 -9.16 6.50 5.77
C PHE A 141 -9.87 6.85 7.07
N ALA A 142 -10.34 8.08 7.24
CA ALA A 142 -11.02 8.54 8.46
C ALA A 142 -12.29 7.72 8.77
N ASP A 143 -12.95 7.19 7.75
CA ASP A 143 -14.22 6.47 7.88
C ASP A 143 -14.07 4.94 8.03
N VAL A 144 -12.85 4.39 7.91
CA VAL A 144 -12.63 2.94 7.98
C VAL A 144 -12.97 2.41 9.37
N LYS A 145 -13.74 1.31 9.41
CA LYS A 145 -14.06 0.55 10.63
C LYS A 145 -13.84 -0.95 10.53
N LYS A 146 -13.85 -1.50 9.32
CA LYS A 146 -13.71 -2.93 9.09
C LYS A 146 -12.85 -3.23 7.88
N TYR A 147 -12.28 -4.43 7.84
CA TYR A 147 -11.59 -4.95 6.68
C TYR A 147 -11.93 -6.41 6.38
N THR A 148 -11.69 -6.79 5.14
CA THR A 148 -11.61 -8.17 4.70
C THR A 148 -10.36 -8.37 3.87
N LEU A 149 -9.57 -9.39 4.18
CA LEU A 149 -8.43 -9.81 3.37
C LEU A 149 -8.80 -11.06 2.58
N THR A 150 -8.78 -10.97 1.25
CA THR A 150 -9.04 -12.11 0.35
C THR A 150 -7.75 -12.50 -0.36
N LYS A 151 -7.51 -13.81 -0.52
CA LYS A 151 -6.43 -14.34 -1.35
C LYS A 151 -7.06 -15.24 -2.41
N ALA A 152 -7.01 -14.82 -3.67
CA ALA A 152 -7.59 -15.55 -4.79
C ALA A 152 -6.63 -15.52 -5.98
N SER A 153 -6.37 -16.67 -6.59
CA SER A 153 -5.55 -16.77 -7.82
C SER A 153 -4.17 -16.09 -7.74
N GLY A 154 -3.54 -16.08 -6.56
CA GLY A 154 -2.25 -15.41 -6.33
C GLY A 154 -2.32 -13.90 -6.07
N GLU A 155 -3.50 -13.30 -6.19
CA GLU A 155 -3.78 -11.91 -5.82
C GLU A 155 -4.23 -11.83 -4.36
N GLN A 156 -3.72 -10.85 -3.62
CA GLN A 156 -4.22 -10.51 -2.29
C GLN A 156 -4.92 -9.16 -2.36
N THR A 157 -6.18 -9.12 -1.92
CA THR A 157 -7.02 -7.93 -1.94
C THR A 157 -7.44 -7.59 -0.51
N LEU A 158 -7.12 -6.39 -0.06
CA LEU A 158 -7.59 -5.80 1.18
C LEU A 158 -8.76 -4.86 0.86
N SER A 159 -9.97 -5.24 1.25
CA SER A 159 -11.13 -4.33 1.18
C SER A 159 -11.36 -3.69 2.54
N LEU A 160 -11.49 -2.37 2.56
CA LEU A 160 -11.77 -1.57 3.75
C LEU A 160 -13.22 -1.07 3.68
N TYR A 161 -13.91 -1.05 4.81
CA TYR A 161 -15.33 -0.72 4.91
C TYR A 161 -15.56 0.30 6.01
N SER A 162 -16.54 1.18 5.79
CA SER A 162 -17.02 2.13 6.78
C SER A 162 -17.99 1.50 7.80
N SER A 163 -18.36 2.26 8.82
CA SER A 163 -19.28 1.84 9.90
C SER A 163 -20.63 1.31 9.39
N ASN A 164 -21.13 1.84 8.28
CA ASN A 164 -22.38 1.44 7.63
C ASN A 164 -22.24 0.20 6.72
N GLY A 165 -21.05 -0.40 6.63
CA GLY A 165 -20.78 -1.56 5.77
C GLY A 165 -20.54 -1.24 4.30
N LYS A 166 -20.52 0.03 3.90
CA LYS A 166 -20.11 0.44 2.54
C LYS A 166 -18.61 0.19 2.38
N LYS A 167 -18.19 -0.28 1.20
CA LYS A 167 -16.78 -0.41 0.87
C LYS A 167 -16.18 0.99 0.67
N SER A 168 -15.21 1.33 1.51
CA SER A 168 -14.49 2.60 1.46
C SER A 168 -13.32 2.54 0.48
N MET A 169 -12.57 1.44 0.46
CA MET A 169 -11.45 1.23 -0.48
C MET A 169 -11.26 -0.23 -0.83
N THR A 170 -10.70 -0.47 -2.02
CA THR A 170 -10.15 -1.78 -2.42
C THR A 170 -8.69 -1.62 -2.74
N LEU A 171 -7.84 -2.35 -2.03
CA LEU A 171 -6.40 -2.34 -2.18
C LEU A 171 -5.91 -3.70 -2.68
N ARG A 172 -4.91 -3.68 -3.56
CA ARG A 172 -4.25 -4.86 -4.10
C ARG A 172 -2.82 -4.92 -3.61
N LYS A 173 -2.37 -6.07 -3.12
CA LYS A 173 -1.01 -6.25 -2.62
C LYS A 173 0.00 -6.30 -3.76
N HIS A 174 1.11 -5.58 -3.59
CA HIS A 174 2.31 -5.72 -4.38
C HIS A 174 3.39 -6.40 -3.53
N ASP A 175 3.51 -7.72 -3.68
CA ASP A 175 4.57 -8.51 -3.06
C ASP A 175 5.62 -8.86 -4.11
N SER A 176 6.25 -7.83 -4.71
CA SER A 176 7.43 -8.01 -5.58
C SER A 176 8.74 -7.86 -4.81
N GLY A 177 8.70 -7.32 -3.59
CA GLY A 177 9.88 -7.03 -2.75
C GLY A 177 10.79 -8.24 -2.53
N PHE A 178 10.24 -9.45 -2.54
CA PHE A 178 11.03 -10.67 -2.43
C PHE A 178 12.06 -10.84 -3.56
N LEU A 179 11.83 -10.23 -4.73
CA LEU A 179 12.75 -10.27 -5.87
C LEU A 179 14.06 -9.54 -5.60
N ASN A 180 14.11 -8.58 -4.66
CA ASN A 180 15.33 -7.83 -4.38
C ASN A 180 16.45 -8.76 -3.91
N GLY A 181 17.57 -8.84 -4.64
CA GLY A 181 18.73 -9.68 -4.35
C GLY A 181 19.24 -10.49 -5.55
N ALA A 182 20.09 -11.48 -5.26
CA ALA A 182 20.79 -12.27 -6.26
C ALA A 182 20.13 -13.64 -6.51
N TRP A 183 20.06 -14.02 -7.78
CA TRP A 183 19.30 -15.18 -8.27
C TRP A 183 20.09 -15.95 -9.32
N ARG A 184 19.99 -17.27 -9.27
CA ARG A 184 20.44 -18.17 -10.33
C ARG A 184 19.26 -18.58 -11.20
N ILE A 185 19.39 -18.43 -12.51
CA ILE A 185 18.37 -18.85 -13.46
C ILE A 185 18.42 -20.37 -13.60
N THR A 186 17.28 -21.02 -13.39
CA THR A 186 17.17 -22.49 -13.38
C THR A 186 16.37 -23.04 -14.55
N SER A 187 15.46 -22.26 -15.13
CA SER A 187 14.76 -22.63 -16.35
C SER A 187 14.29 -21.41 -17.16
N ILE A 188 14.18 -21.61 -18.47
CA ILE A 188 13.61 -20.64 -19.42
C ILE A 188 12.57 -21.38 -20.28
N ASN A 189 11.32 -20.90 -20.32
CA ASN A 189 10.19 -21.56 -20.96
C ASN A 189 10.02 -23.04 -20.55
N GLY A 190 10.27 -23.35 -19.28
CA GLY A 190 10.21 -24.71 -18.74
C GLY A 190 11.37 -25.62 -19.16
N LYS A 191 12.32 -25.15 -19.96
CA LYS A 191 13.56 -25.89 -20.27
C LYS A 191 14.59 -25.63 -19.16
N PRO A 192 15.07 -26.66 -18.46
CA PRO A 192 16.11 -26.50 -17.44
C PRO A 192 17.40 -25.93 -18.03
N ILE A 193 18.07 -25.07 -17.27
CA ILE A 193 19.40 -24.55 -17.55
C ILE A 193 20.39 -25.27 -16.64
N ALA A 194 21.53 -25.71 -17.19
CA ALA A 194 22.56 -26.36 -16.41
C ALA A 194 23.22 -25.35 -15.45
N ALA A 195 23.52 -25.78 -14.23
CA ALA A 195 24.03 -24.88 -13.18
C ALA A 195 25.40 -24.27 -13.53
N ASP A 196 26.20 -24.96 -14.34
CA ASP A 196 27.51 -24.52 -14.84
C ASP A 196 27.43 -23.46 -15.95
N THR A 197 26.24 -23.17 -16.49
CA THR A 197 26.06 -22.10 -17.48
C THR A 197 26.25 -20.71 -16.85
N GLY A 198 26.20 -20.59 -15.52
CA GLY A 198 26.48 -19.34 -14.81
C GLY A 198 25.47 -18.21 -15.07
N MET A 199 24.25 -18.56 -15.52
CA MET A 199 23.20 -17.58 -15.78
C MET A 199 22.62 -17.06 -14.46
N GLU A 200 22.92 -15.82 -14.14
CA GLU A 200 22.65 -15.21 -12.85
C GLU A 200 22.10 -13.79 -13.02
N MET A 201 21.29 -13.35 -12.07
CA MET A 201 20.62 -12.06 -12.08
C MET A 201 20.63 -11.46 -10.68
N VAL A 202 21.07 -10.21 -10.59
CA VAL A 202 20.96 -9.35 -9.41
C VAL A 202 19.89 -8.31 -9.69
N ILE A 203 18.86 -8.28 -8.84
CA ILE A 203 17.75 -7.34 -8.91
C ILE A 203 17.88 -6.38 -7.73
N ASP A 204 18.01 -5.09 -8.03
CA ASP A 204 17.92 -3.99 -7.08
C ASP A 204 16.60 -3.26 -7.33
N LEU A 205 15.59 -3.55 -6.51
CA LEU A 205 14.28 -2.92 -6.62
C LEU A 205 14.29 -1.44 -6.20
N PRO A 206 14.95 -1.03 -5.10
CA PRO A 206 15.10 0.38 -4.75
C PRO A 206 15.69 1.23 -5.88
N GLU A 207 16.76 0.77 -6.52
CA GLU A 207 17.42 1.48 -7.63
C GLU A 207 16.80 1.16 -9.00
N ARG A 208 15.78 0.29 -9.05
CA ARG A 208 15.08 -0.15 -10.26
C ARG A 208 16.04 -0.71 -11.33
N ARG A 209 17.07 -1.43 -10.89
CA ARG A 209 18.16 -1.94 -11.72
C ARG A 209 18.24 -3.45 -11.70
N VAL A 210 18.67 -3.99 -12.83
CA VAL A 210 18.93 -5.41 -13.00
C VAL A 210 20.27 -5.56 -13.69
N HIS A 211 21.14 -6.33 -13.06
CA HIS A 211 22.44 -6.73 -13.60
C HIS A 211 22.44 -8.24 -13.76
N MET A 212 22.82 -8.76 -14.90
CA MET A 212 22.69 -10.19 -15.16
C MET A 212 23.81 -10.71 -16.05
N ASN A 213 24.27 -11.91 -15.72
CA ASN A 213 25.08 -12.74 -16.61
C ASN A 213 24.12 -13.61 -17.42
N ALA A 214 24.03 -13.38 -18.72
CA ALA A 214 23.19 -14.15 -19.63
C ALA A 214 23.91 -15.40 -20.21
N GLY A 215 24.94 -15.88 -19.50
CA GLY A 215 25.73 -17.08 -19.80
C GLY A 215 27.09 -16.77 -20.44
N CYS A 216 27.19 -15.68 -21.20
CA CYS A 216 28.44 -15.22 -21.80
C CYS A 216 28.51 -13.69 -21.85
N ASN A 217 27.40 -13.03 -22.19
CA ASN A 217 27.31 -11.59 -22.12
C ASN A 217 26.72 -11.09 -20.79
N ILE A 218 27.13 -9.88 -20.42
CA ILE A 218 26.53 -9.13 -19.34
C ILE A 218 25.41 -8.27 -19.91
N VAL A 219 24.24 -8.33 -19.27
CA VAL A 219 23.10 -7.49 -19.60
C VAL A 219 22.80 -6.57 -18.43
N ASN A 220 22.52 -5.31 -18.73
CA ASN A 220 22.00 -4.34 -17.78
C ASN A 220 20.59 -3.96 -18.22
N ALA A 221 19.67 -3.87 -17.26
CA ALA A 221 18.27 -3.53 -17.53
C ALA A 221 17.67 -2.72 -16.38
N THR A 222 16.47 -2.19 -16.60
CA THR A 222 15.64 -1.58 -15.57
C THR A 222 14.48 -2.51 -15.21
N ILE A 223 14.03 -2.48 -13.96
CA ILE A 223 12.83 -3.16 -13.50
C ILE A 223 11.87 -2.15 -12.86
N ASN A 224 10.61 -2.16 -13.29
CA ASN A 224 9.59 -1.27 -12.75
C ASN A 224 8.37 -2.08 -12.29
N PRO A 225 7.76 -1.76 -11.13
CA PRO A 225 6.46 -2.29 -10.75
C PRO A 225 5.38 -1.93 -11.78
N MET A 226 4.43 -2.83 -11.99
CA MET A 226 3.19 -2.56 -12.72
C MET A 226 2.03 -2.60 -11.73
N MET A 227 1.38 -1.46 -11.53
CA MET A 227 0.38 -1.29 -10.47
C MET A 227 -0.99 -1.89 -10.86
N ASP A 228 -1.25 -2.01 -12.17
CA ASP A 228 -2.48 -2.59 -12.73
C ASP A 228 -2.52 -4.13 -12.66
N THR A 229 -1.40 -4.78 -12.33
CA THR A 229 -1.22 -6.23 -12.34
C THR A 229 -0.81 -6.75 -10.96
N PRO A 230 -1.44 -7.81 -10.41
CA PRO A 230 -1.02 -8.42 -9.16
C PRO A 230 0.43 -8.89 -9.20
N ASN A 231 1.23 -8.44 -8.23
CA ASN A 231 2.70 -8.63 -8.22
C ASN A 231 3.35 -8.26 -9.57
N GLY A 232 2.81 -7.21 -10.20
CA GLY A 232 3.18 -6.79 -11.53
C GLY A 232 4.59 -6.21 -11.57
N ILE A 233 5.38 -6.63 -12.54
CA ILE A 233 6.72 -6.11 -12.82
C ILE A 233 6.99 -6.12 -14.32
N LYS A 234 7.82 -5.19 -14.78
CA LYS A 234 8.23 -5.09 -16.18
C LYS A 234 9.72 -4.79 -16.27
N PHE A 235 10.40 -5.54 -17.13
CA PHE A 235 11.78 -5.25 -17.51
C PHE A 235 11.81 -4.28 -18.69
N GLY A 236 12.81 -3.40 -18.71
CA GLY A 236 13.00 -2.42 -19.77
C GLY A 236 14.48 -2.08 -19.97
N ASN A 237 14.77 -1.31 -21.01
CA ASN A 237 16.11 -0.76 -21.28
C ASN A 237 17.24 -1.81 -21.25
N MET A 238 16.97 -3.03 -21.72
CA MET A 238 17.95 -4.11 -21.74
C MET A 238 19.08 -3.80 -22.72
N ARG A 239 20.32 -3.80 -22.22
CA ARG A 239 21.56 -3.58 -23.00
C ARG A 239 22.54 -4.71 -22.70
N SER A 240 22.93 -5.45 -23.74
CA SER A 240 23.88 -6.56 -23.66
C SER A 240 25.27 -6.15 -24.15
N THR A 241 26.32 -6.72 -23.58
CA THR A 241 27.65 -6.75 -24.20
C THR A 241 27.64 -7.61 -25.46
N ARG A 242 28.70 -7.56 -26.27
CA ARG A 242 28.82 -8.35 -27.50
C ARG A 242 30.13 -9.12 -27.54
N MET A 243 30.16 -10.23 -26.81
CA MET A 243 31.24 -11.22 -26.84
C MET A 243 30.94 -12.34 -27.85
N THR A 244 31.97 -13.06 -28.28
CA THR A 244 31.81 -14.27 -29.10
C THR A 244 31.44 -15.42 -28.19
N CYS A 245 30.20 -15.89 -28.27
CA CYS A 245 29.64 -16.84 -27.32
C CYS A 245 29.39 -18.21 -27.96
N PRO A 246 29.80 -19.32 -27.32
CA PRO A 246 29.53 -20.67 -27.84
C PRO A 246 28.04 -21.05 -27.79
N ASN A 247 27.25 -20.42 -26.91
CA ASN A 247 25.81 -20.69 -26.78
C ASN A 247 25.00 -19.39 -26.66
N ILE A 248 24.94 -18.63 -27.75
CA ILE A 248 24.21 -17.35 -27.81
C ILE A 248 22.68 -17.53 -27.74
N GLU A 249 22.16 -18.72 -28.07
CA GLU A 249 20.73 -19.00 -28.09
C GLU A 249 20.07 -18.85 -26.71
N LEU A 250 20.79 -19.20 -25.64
CA LEU A 250 20.30 -19.06 -24.26
C LEU A 250 20.13 -17.60 -23.86
N GLU A 251 21.04 -16.72 -24.26
CA GLU A 251 20.91 -15.27 -24.03
C GLU A 251 19.66 -14.74 -24.74
N TYR A 252 19.48 -15.07 -26.02
CA TYR A 252 18.30 -14.64 -26.76
C TYR A 252 17.00 -15.17 -26.16
N ALA A 253 16.99 -16.43 -25.73
CA ALA A 253 15.86 -17.00 -25.04
C ALA A 253 15.55 -16.25 -23.73
N LEU A 254 16.57 -15.90 -22.95
CA LEU A 254 16.39 -15.15 -21.71
C LEU A 254 15.80 -13.76 -21.97
N LEU A 255 16.40 -12.98 -22.88
CA LEU A 255 15.98 -11.61 -23.19
C LEU A 255 14.54 -11.56 -23.74
N GLN A 256 14.22 -12.43 -24.71
CA GLN A 256 12.86 -12.49 -25.27
C GLN A 256 11.79 -12.86 -24.25
N ASN A 257 12.15 -13.64 -23.23
CA ASN A 257 11.21 -13.98 -22.16
C ASN A 257 11.09 -12.83 -21.15
N LEU A 258 12.18 -12.14 -20.81
CA LEU A 258 12.13 -10.96 -19.93
C LEU A 258 11.26 -9.84 -20.51
N GLU A 259 11.24 -9.65 -21.83
CA GLU A 259 10.33 -8.71 -22.51
C GLU A 259 8.85 -9.05 -22.32
N LYS A 260 8.52 -10.32 -22.07
CA LYS A 260 7.13 -10.82 -21.92
C LYS A 260 6.70 -10.93 -20.46
N VAL A 261 7.62 -10.76 -19.51
CA VAL A 261 7.27 -10.83 -18.09
C VAL A 261 6.36 -9.67 -17.73
N THR A 262 5.26 -10.00 -17.06
CA THR A 262 4.32 -9.00 -16.52
C THR A 262 4.11 -9.14 -15.03
N LYS A 263 4.43 -10.29 -14.43
CA LYS A 263 4.25 -10.52 -13.00
C LYS A 263 5.25 -11.51 -12.43
N CYS A 264 5.37 -11.52 -11.12
CA CYS A 264 6.23 -12.45 -10.40
C CYS A 264 5.48 -13.20 -9.30
N ALA A 265 5.95 -14.40 -8.99
CA ALA A 265 5.43 -15.22 -7.92
C ALA A 265 6.54 -15.93 -7.14
N ARG A 266 6.28 -16.24 -5.87
CA ARG A 266 7.09 -17.18 -5.08
C ARG A 266 6.55 -18.59 -5.27
N SER A 267 7.42 -19.56 -5.46
CA SER A 267 7.03 -20.96 -5.57
C SER A 267 7.53 -21.76 -4.38
N GLY A 268 6.61 -22.31 -3.57
CA GLY A 268 6.74 -23.43 -2.60
C GLY A 268 7.87 -23.42 -1.56
N LYS A 269 9.10 -23.10 -1.96
CA LYS A 269 10.30 -22.91 -1.16
C LYS A 269 10.62 -21.41 -1.10
N LYS A 270 11.05 -20.92 0.08
CA LYS A 270 11.40 -19.50 0.32
C LYS A 270 12.49 -18.95 -0.63
N SER A 271 13.17 -19.84 -1.35
CA SER A 271 14.31 -19.56 -2.21
C SER A 271 13.98 -19.70 -3.71
N THR A 272 12.72 -19.71 -4.14
CA THR A 272 12.38 -19.81 -5.59
C THR A 272 11.42 -18.71 -6.02
N ALA A 273 11.78 -18.05 -7.12
CA ALA A 273 10.98 -17.03 -7.79
C ALA A 273 10.62 -17.48 -9.20
N LEU A 274 9.41 -17.15 -9.61
CA LEU A 274 8.86 -17.37 -10.96
C LEU A 274 8.59 -16.00 -11.59
N LEU A 275 9.02 -15.83 -12.84
CA LEU A 275 8.64 -14.72 -13.69
C LEU A 275 7.63 -15.23 -14.72
N GLU A 276 6.49 -14.56 -14.79
CA GLU A 276 5.32 -15.02 -15.53
C GLU A 276 4.84 -13.97 -16.53
N ASP A 277 4.17 -14.44 -17.59
CA ASP A 277 3.40 -13.57 -18.48
C ASP A 277 2.02 -13.20 -17.88
N ALA A 278 1.24 -12.42 -18.63
CA ALA A 278 -0.07 -11.95 -18.19
C ALA A 278 -1.04 -13.12 -17.88
N SER A 279 -0.91 -14.22 -18.61
CA SER A 279 -1.73 -15.42 -18.43
C SER A 279 -1.36 -16.26 -17.20
N GLY A 280 -0.22 -15.97 -16.56
CA GLY A 280 0.32 -16.80 -15.47
C GLY A 280 1.18 -17.96 -15.95
N LYS A 281 1.59 -17.96 -17.21
CA LYS A 281 2.55 -18.95 -17.70
C LYS A 281 3.94 -18.57 -17.19
N VAL A 282 4.62 -19.52 -16.55
CA VAL A 282 6.01 -19.36 -16.11
C VAL A 282 6.93 -19.27 -17.32
N LEU A 283 7.62 -18.13 -17.45
CA LEU A 283 8.61 -17.88 -18.48
C LEU A 283 10.03 -18.16 -17.97
N ILE A 284 10.32 -17.78 -16.73
CA ILE A 284 11.65 -17.96 -16.11
C ILE A 284 11.46 -18.45 -14.68
N SER A 285 12.22 -19.47 -14.28
CA SER A 285 12.33 -19.88 -12.87
C SER A 285 13.73 -19.61 -12.36
N MET A 286 13.85 -19.15 -11.12
CA MET A 286 15.14 -18.83 -10.52
C MET A 286 15.17 -19.17 -9.03
N THR A 287 16.38 -19.49 -8.55
CA THR A 287 16.63 -19.81 -7.15
C THR A 287 17.51 -18.76 -6.51
N ARG A 288 17.19 -18.40 -5.26
CA ARG A 288 17.96 -17.43 -4.48
C ARG A 288 19.40 -17.90 -4.34
N MET A 289 20.33 -16.99 -4.53
CA MET A 289 21.74 -17.22 -4.19
C MET A 289 21.99 -16.70 -2.79
N GLU A 290 22.59 -17.54 -1.95
CA GLU A 290 23.16 -17.09 -0.68
C GLU A 290 24.45 -16.34 -1.04
N LEU A 291 24.55 -15.06 -0.67
CA LEU A 291 25.77 -14.31 -0.82
C LEU A 291 26.60 -14.55 0.45
N ASP A 292 27.63 -15.39 0.36
CA ASP A 292 28.55 -15.58 1.47
C ASP A 292 29.38 -14.30 1.64
N GLU A 293 29.12 -13.52 2.70
CA GLU A 293 29.81 -12.25 3.01
C GLU A 293 31.31 -12.39 3.32
N ASN A 294 31.91 -13.58 3.15
CA ASN A 294 33.27 -13.90 3.60
C ASN A 294 34.32 -14.04 2.50
N ASN A 295 34.03 -13.75 1.23
CA ASN A 295 34.98 -14.02 0.13
C ASN A 295 35.61 -12.78 -0.54
N ASP A 296 35.49 -11.58 0.05
CA ASP A 296 36.09 -10.34 -0.47
C ASP A 296 37.50 -10.03 0.09
N LEU A 297 38.22 -11.04 0.62
CA LEU A 297 39.62 -10.91 1.02
C LEU A 297 40.42 -12.18 0.70
N GLN A 298 40.69 -12.45 -0.58
CA GLN A 298 41.89 -13.19 -1.01
C GLN A 298 42.48 -12.59 -2.29
#